data_AF-A0A1E9IRM4-F1
#
_entry.id   AF-A0A1E9IRM4-F1
#
_cell.length_a   1.000
_cell.length_b   1.000
_cell.length_c   1.000
_cell.angle_alpha   90.00
_cell.angle_beta   90.00
_cell.angle_gamma   90.00
#
_symmetry.space_group_name_H-M   'P 1'
#
loop_
_entity.id
_entity.type
_entity.pdbx_description
1 polymer ?
#
loop_
_entity_poly.entity_id
_entity_poly.type
_entity_poly.pdbx_seq_one_letter_code
_entity_poly.pdbx_strand_id
1 'polypeptide(L)'
;IGVGNTAKELTHVIKENDFTMYNLLGYINANSLEGVNQSIQIEENKILGSCCDIEKVIEENKINEVIIALPLADNKQMAEIINKLDGKVNKIKFTPELNGTYTFNSQVENYDGLMIISATINFVKGFSRILKRVIDICVSFLGILLLIPLTILVWIKTDKKERKEGLFFTQERIGKNGKKIVIYKYRSMVTGADEILEQMMKEDLQIKEEYEKNKKLKNDPRVTKIGEFLRRTSLDEFPQFINVFKGEMSFVGPRPYLPREKKDMGTYYEKIVKSKPGITGMWQTHGRSETDFEERLILDEYYYRNWSLWLDIVIII
;
A
#
# COMPACT_ATOMS: atom_id res chain seq x y z
N ILE A 1 -18.20 -17.90 9.78
CA ILE A 1 -19.59 -17.86 10.31
C ILE A 1 -20.19 -16.51 9.96
N GLY A 2 -21.32 -16.48 9.27
CA GLY A 2 -21.92 -15.28 8.68
C GLY A 2 -21.96 -15.37 7.15
N VAL A 3 -23.04 -14.85 6.56
CA VAL A 3 -23.34 -14.92 5.12
C VAL A 3 -23.63 -13.55 4.49
N GLY A 4 -23.54 -12.47 5.26
CA GLY A 4 -23.80 -11.10 4.81
C GLY A 4 -22.62 -10.41 4.10
N ASN A 5 -22.70 -9.08 3.96
CA ASN A 5 -21.70 -8.26 3.25
C ASN A 5 -20.27 -8.42 3.80
N THR A 6 -20.10 -8.46 5.13
CA THR A 6 -18.78 -8.66 5.74
C THR A 6 -18.14 -9.99 5.32
N ALA A 7 -18.94 -11.06 5.16
CA ALA A 7 -18.44 -12.34 4.66
C ALA A 7 -18.01 -12.25 3.19
N LYS A 8 -18.77 -11.52 2.36
CA LYS A 8 -18.43 -11.26 0.95
C LYS A 8 -17.12 -10.48 0.81
N GLU A 9 -16.94 -9.41 1.60
CA GLU A 9 -15.71 -8.61 1.61
C GLU A 9 -14.50 -9.44 2.05
N LEU A 10 -14.61 -10.19 3.15
CA LEU A 10 -13.56 -11.10 3.60
C LEU A 10 -13.20 -12.13 2.54
N THR A 11 -14.19 -12.64 1.81
CA THR A 11 -13.97 -13.62 0.73
C THR A 11 -13.16 -13.03 -0.40
N HIS A 12 -13.48 -11.80 -0.81
CA HIS A 12 -12.75 -11.09 -1.84
C HIS A 12 -11.30 -10.85 -1.39
N VAL A 13 -11.10 -10.39 -0.16
CA VAL A 13 -9.74 -10.23 0.42
C VAL A 13 -8.99 -11.56 0.44
N ILE A 14 -9.58 -12.67 0.90
CA ILE A 14 -8.90 -13.97 0.97
C ILE A 14 -8.58 -14.52 -0.43
N LYS A 15 -9.49 -14.36 -1.40
CA LYS A 15 -9.30 -14.89 -2.77
C LYS A 15 -8.31 -14.07 -3.59
N GLU A 16 -8.30 -12.75 -3.45
CA GLU A 16 -7.45 -11.87 -4.28
C GLU A 16 -6.09 -11.59 -3.65
N ASN A 17 -5.93 -11.91 -2.36
CA ASN A 17 -4.71 -11.66 -1.63
C ASN A 17 -4.04 -12.98 -1.25
N ASP A 18 -3.13 -13.44 -2.12
CA ASP A 18 -2.31 -14.65 -1.93
C ASP A 18 -1.51 -14.63 -0.61
N PHE A 19 -1.30 -13.44 0.00
CA PHE A 19 -0.59 -13.28 1.27
C PHE A 19 -1.42 -13.67 2.50
N THR A 20 -2.73 -13.87 2.37
CA THR A 20 -3.59 -14.21 3.51
C THR A 20 -3.30 -15.61 4.06
N MET A 21 -2.70 -16.49 3.26
CA MET A 21 -2.40 -17.90 3.58
C MET A 21 -3.63 -18.68 4.10
N TYR A 22 -4.83 -18.23 3.74
CA TYR A 22 -6.09 -18.87 4.11
C TYR A 22 -6.65 -19.68 2.95
N ASN A 23 -7.05 -20.92 3.22
CA ASN A 23 -7.89 -21.71 2.31
C ASN A 23 -9.33 -21.67 2.81
N LEU A 24 -10.18 -20.85 2.19
CA LEU A 24 -11.58 -20.69 2.59
C LEU A 24 -12.40 -21.94 2.19
N LEU A 25 -12.75 -22.76 3.18
CA LEU A 25 -13.51 -24.00 2.98
C LEU A 25 -15.02 -23.78 2.76
N GLY A 26 -15.62 -22.81 3.44
CA GLY A 26 -17.05 -22.51 3.30
C GLY A 26 -17.60 -21.59 4.39
N TYR A 27 -18.91 -21.44 4.40
CA TYR A 27 -19.64 -20.53 5.29
C TYR A 27 -20.61 -21.30 6.18
N ILE A 28 -20.92 -20.71 7.33
CA ILE A 28 -21.99 -21.16 8.22
C ILE A 28 -23.02 -20.04 8.30
N ASN A 29 -24.27 -20.37 8.02
CA ASN A 29 -25.38 -19.44 8.10
C ASN A 29 -25.76 -19.18 9.56
N ALA A 30 -25.65 -17.93 9.98
CA ALA A 30 -25.93 -17.50 11.35
C ALA A 30 -27.39 -17.10 11.58
N ASN A 31 -28.25 -17.10 10.56
CA ASN A 31 -29.67 -16.72 10.69
C ASN A 31 -30.49 -17.70 11.55
N SER A 32 -29.92 -18.84 11.94
CA SER A 32 -30.54 -19.73 12.93
C SER A 32 -30.38 -19.21 14.37
N LEU A 33 -29.55 -18.19 14.60
CA LEU A 33 -29.43 -17.52 15.90
C LEU A 33 -30.54 -16.48 16.06
N GLU A 34 -31.12 -16.42 17.25
CA GLU A 34 -32.15 -15.45 17.60
C GLU A 34 -31.65 -14.01 17.40
N GLY A 35 -32.39 -13.20 16.64
CA GLY A 35 -32.06 -11.79 16.38
C GLY A 35 -31.05 -11.54 15.26
N VAL A 36 -30.51 -12.58 14.61
CA VAL A 36 -29.62 -12.43 13.45
C VAL A 36 -30.42 -12.48 12.14
N ASN A 37 -30.36 -11.40 11.36
CA ASN A 37 -31.06 -11.30 10.08
C ASN A 37 -30.10 -10.85 8.96
N GLN A 38 -29.30 -11.77 8.42
CA GLN A 38 -28.42 -11.49 7.29
C GLN A 38 -29.06 -11.89 5.97
N SER A 39 -29.04 -11.00 4.99
CA SER A 39 -29.24 -11.38 3.59
C SER A 39 -28.04 -12.20 3.12
N ILE A 40 -28.27 -13.27 2.36
CA ILE A 40 -27.18 -14.08 1.78
C ILE A 40 -26.51 -13.27 0.66
N GLN A 41 -25.23 -13.01 0.82
CA GLN A 41 -24.39 -12.21 -0.10
C GLN A 41 -23.18 -12.99 -0.63
N ILE A 42 -23.16 -14.30 -0.39
CA ILE A 42 -22.09 -15.23 -0.77
C ILE A 42 -22.66 -16.36 -1.65
N GLU A 43 -21.77 -17.16 -2.24
CA GLU A 43 -22.14 -18.32 -3.08
C GLU A 43 -22.88 -19.39 -2.22
N GLU A 44 -24.17 -19.62 -2.47
CA GLU A 44 -25.05 -20.49 -1.63
C GLU A 44 -24.57 -21.94 -1.51
N ASN A 45 -24.35 -22.63 -2.64
CA ASN A 45 -22.99 -23.02 -2.97
C ASN A 45 -22.09 -23.65 -1.89
N LYS A 46 -21.49 -22.74 -1.13
CA LYS A 46 -20.41 -22.96 -0.18
C LYS A 46 -20.89 -22.86 1.27
N ILE A 47 -22.20 -22.77 1.50
CA ILE A 47 -22.79 -22.83 2.84
C ILE A 47 -22.77 -24.28 3.29
N LEU A 48 -21.94 -24.58 4.30
CA LEU A 48 -21.74 -25.93 4.83
C LEU A 48 -22.82 -26.32 5.85
N GLY A 49 -23.56 -25.34 6.38
CA GLY A 49 -24.62 -25.56 7.35
C GLY A 49 -25.05 -24.30 8.09
N SER A 50 -25.83 -24.50 9.15
CA SER A 50 -26.30 -23.48 10.09
C SER A 50 -25.44 -23.41 11.35
N CYS A 51 -25.72 -22.48 12.26
CA CYS A 51 -25.04 -22.42 13.56
C CYS A 51 -25.29 -23.67 14.44
N CYS A 52 -26.24 -24.54 14.09
CA CYS A 52 -26.43 -25.84 14.74
C CYS A 52 -25.45 -26.90 14.23
N ASP A 53 -24.94 -26.75 13.00
CA ASP A 53 -24.08 -27.74 12.33
C ASP A 53 -22.58 -27.48 12.53
N ILE A 54 -22.22 -26.44 13.30
CA ILE A 54 -20.83 -26.00 13.49
C ILE A 54 -19.91 -27.15 13.92
N GLU A 55 -20.34 -27.93 14.92
CA GLU A 55 -19.52 -29.00 15.49
C GLU A 55 -19.25 -30.09 14.45
N LYS A 56 -20.31 -30.54 13.78
CA LYS A 56 -20.25 -31.53 12.72
C LYS A 56 -19.32 -31.08 11.58
N VAL A 57 -19.48 -29.83 11.14
CA VAL A 57 -18.69 -29.26 10.03
C VAL A 57 -17.21 -29.16 10.41
N ILE A 58 -16.89 -28.77 11.65
CA ILE A 58 -15.50 -28.67 12.12
C ILE A 58 -14.82 -30.05 12.14
N GLU A 59 -15.50 -31.07 12.67
CA GLU A 59 -14.97 -32.43 12.75
C GLU A 59 -14.77 -33.05 11.37
N GLU A 60 -15.78 -32.98 10.49
CA GLU A 60 -15.74 -33.58 9.16
C GLU A 60 -14.67 -32.94 8.26
N ASN A 61 -14.48 -31.62 8.37
CA ASN A 61 -13.57 -30.87 7.50
C ASN A 61 -12.22 -30.54 8.15
N LYS A 62 -11.98 -30.98 9.40
CA LYS A 62 -10.76 -30.71 10.18
C LYS A 62 -10.39 -29.22 10.20
N ILE A 63 -11.36 -28.38 10.58
CA ILE A 63 -11.20 -26.92 10.54
C ILE A 63 -10.37 -26.45 11.74
N ASN A 64 -9.25 -25.76 11.48
CA ASN A 64 -8.35 -25.28 12.53
C ASN A 64 -8.64 -23.85 12.99
N GLU A 65 -9.23 -23.01 12.13
CA GLU A 65 -9.46 -21.59 12.39
C GLU A 65 -10.83 -21.15 11.86
N VAL A 66 -11.56 -20.38 12.66
CA VAL A 66 -12.90 -19.87 12.31
C VAL A 66 -12.93 -18.35 12.44
N ILE A 67 -13.49 -17.69 11.43
CA ILE A 67 -13.75 -16.25 11.41
C ILE A 67 -15.25 -16.00 11.57
N ILE A 68 -15.65 -15.22 12.57
CA ILE A 68 -17.00 -14.75 12.83
C ILE A 68 -17.19 -13.39 12.13
N ALA A 69 -17.91 -13.40 11.01
CA ALA A 69 -18.24 -12.24 10.19
C ALA A 69 -19.61 -11.66 10.57
N LEU A 70 -19.79 -11.39 11.87
CA LEU A 70 -21.02 -10.85 12.46
C LEU A 70 -20.68 -9.59 13.28
N PRO A 71 -20.40 -8.44 12.63
CA PRO A 71 -19.94 -7.25 13.34
C PRO A 71 -20.97 -6.65 14.32
N LEU A 72 -22.26 -6.92 14.07
CA LEU A 72 -23.39 -6.45 14.87
C LEU A 72 -23.89 -7.48 15.90
N ALA A 73 -23.20 -8.61 16.06
CA ALA A 73 -23.66 -9.64 16.98
C ALA A 73 -23.60 -9.15 18.42
N ASP A 74 -24.68 -9.38 19.18
CA ASP A 74 -24.71 -9.06 20.60
C ASP A 74 -23.90 -10.08 21.43
N ASN A 75 -23.73 -9.78 22.73
CA ASN A 75 -22.96 -10.64 23.62
C ASN A 75 -23.54 -12.06 23.75
N LYS A 76 -24.88 -12.23 23.67
CA LYS A 76 -25.54 -13.53 23.79
C LYS A 76 -25.25 -14.38 22.54
N GLN A 77 -25.37 -13.78 21.36
CA GLN A 77 -25.07 -14.41 20.08
C GLN A 77 -23.58 -14.78 19.98
N MET A 78 -22.68 -13.87 20.37
CA MET A 78 -21.24 -14.13 20.37
C MET A 78 -20.88 -15.25 21.35
N ALA A 79 -21.43 -15.25 22.56
CA ALA A 79 -21.20 -16.30 23.55
C ALA A 79 -21.70 -17.66 23.05
N GLU A 80 -22.88 -17.73 22.41
CA GLU A 80 -23.40 -18.99 21.85
C GLU A 80 -22.46 -19.56 20.78
N ILE A 81 -21.96 -18.71 19.87
CA ILE A 81 -21.02 -19.14 18.83
C ILE A 81 -19.69 -19.58 19.45
N ILE A 82 -19.12 -18.78 20.35
CA ILE A 82 -17.82 -19.07 20.97
C ILE A 82 -17.89 -20.39 21.75
N ASN A 83 -18.97 -20.64 22.51
CA ASN A 83 -19.14 -21.90 23.25
C ASN A 83 -19.20 -23.12 22.33
N LYS A 84 -19.80 -23.01 21.13
CA LYS A 84 -19.81 -24.11 20.14
C LYS A 84 -18.42 -24.37 19.55
N LEU A 85 -17.57 -23.34 19.49
CA LEU A 85 -16.20 -23.40 18.97
C LEU A 85 -15.15 -23.77 20.03
N ASP A 86 -15.45 -23.52 21.30
CA ASP A 86 -14.51 -23.68 22.41
C ASP A 86 -14.00 -25.13 22.51
N GLY A 87 -12.68 -25.28 22.62
CA GLY A 87 -11.99 -26.58 22.60
C GLY A 87 -12.02 -27.35 21.26
N LYS A 88 -12.70 -26.86 20.21
CA LYS A 88 -12.83 -27.54 18.91
C LYS A 88 -11.96 -26.95 17.79
N VAL A 89 -11.54 -25.69 17.93
CA VAL A 89 -10.68 -24.99 16.95
C VAL A 89 -9.48 -24.36 17.65
N ASN A 90 -8.36 -24.24 16.94
CA ASN A 90 -7.15 -23.64 17.49
C ASN A 90 -7.25 -22.11 17.61
N LYS A 91 -8.08 -21.48 16.76
CA LYS A 91 -8.17 -20.03 16.69
C LYS A 91 -9.57 -19.56 16.28
N ILE A 92 -10.11 -18.64 17.07
CA ILE A 92 -11.35 -17.92 16.77
C ILE A 92 -10.97 -16.47 16.48
N LYS A 93 -11.46 -15.94 15.37
CA LYS A 93 -11.40 -14.52 15.01
C LYS A 93 -12.79 -13.98 14.84
N PHE A 94 -12.97 -12.69 15.05
CA PHE A 94 -14.23 -12.02 14.73
C PHE A 94 -13.95 -10.65 14.14
N THR A 95 -14.88 -10.17 13.32
CA THR A 95 -14.84 -8.82 12.75
C THR A 95 -15.65 -7.88 13.64
N PRO A 96 -15.03 -6.94 14.37
CA PRO A 96 -15.78 -5.92 15.09
C PRO A 96 -16.43 -4.95 14.11
N GLU A 97 -17.58 -4.37 14.49
CA GLU A 97 -18.05 -3.15 13.84
C GLU A 97 -17.15 -1.98 14.27
N LEU A 98 -16.46 -1.37 13.31
CA LEU A 98 -15.61 -0.21 13.56
C LEU A 98 -16.04 0.93 12.63
N ASN A 99 -16.58 2.01 13.19
CA ASN A 99 -16.98 3.20 12.43
C ASN A 99 -15.76 4.10 12.13
N GLY A 100 -15.14 3.97 10.96
CA GLY A 100 -14.06 4.87 10.49
C GLY A 100 -12.72 4.19 10.13
N THR A 101 -11.71 4.99 9.74
CA THR A 101 -10.37 4.52 9.35
C THR A 101 -9.43 4.41 10.57
N TYR A 102 -9.54 3.28 11.28
CA TYR A 102 -8.68 2.99 12.45
C TYR A 102 -7.30 2.46 12.04
N THR A 103 -6.34 2.64 12.95
CA THR A 103 -4.96 2.19 12.77
C THR A 103 -4.79 0.89 13.56
N PHE A 104 -4.58 -0.24 12.88
CA PHE A 104 -4.62 -1.59 13.49
C PHE A 104 -3.39 -1.96 14.34
N ASN A 105 -2.55 -1.01 14.73
CA ASN A 105 -1.62 -1.19 15.85
C ASN A 105 -2.37 -1.09 17.20
N SER A 106 -3.58 -1.62 17.28
CA SER A 106 -4.39 -1.58 18.49
C SER A 106 -4.01 -2.73 19.39
N GLN A 107 -3.77 -2.46 20.68
CA GLN A 107 -3.66 -3.53 21.67
C GLN A 107 -5.06 -3.89 22.16
N VAL A 108 -5.35 -5.18 22.22
CA VAL A 108 -6.53 -5.68 22.92
C VAL A 108 -6.16 -5.80 24.39
N GLU A 109 -6.77 -4.96 25.21
CA GLU A 109 -6.63 -5.00 26.66
C GLU A 109 -7.90 -5.59 27.27
N ASN A 110 -7.73 -6.38 28.33
CA ASN A 110 -8.84 -6.90 29.13
C ASN A 110 -8.91 -6.11 30.42
N TYR A 111 -10.03 -5.44 30.66
CA TYR A 111 -10.31 -4.70 31.88
C TYR A 111 -11.54 -5.30 32.55
N ASP A 112 -11.33 -6.24 33.47
CA ASP A 112 -12.38 -6.93 34.23
C ASP A 112 -13.47 -7.58 33.34
N GLY A 113 -13.04 -8.25 32.26
CA GLY A 113 -13.94 -8.90 31.30
C GLY A 113 -14.44 -7.98 30.18
N LEU A 114 -14.15 -6.68 30.24
CA LEU A 114 -14.40 -5.76 29.13
C LEU A 114 -13.22 -5.77 28.17
N MET A 115 -13.51 -6.05 26.90
CA MET A 115 -12.54 -5.89 25.83
C MET A 115 -12.39 -4.41 25.50
N ILE A 116 -11.21 -3.87 25.75
CA ILE A 116 -10.85 -2.51 25.35
C ILE A 116 -9.90 -2.62 24.17
N ILE A 117 -10.25 -1.99 23.05
CA ILE A 117 -9.36 -1.87 21.91
C ILE A 117 -8.66 -0.52 22.04
N SER A 118 -7.44 -0.54 22.58
CA SER A 118 -6.58 0.63 22.64
C SER A 118 -6.11 0.96 21.23
N ALA A 119 -6.78 1.91 20.55
CA ALA A 119 -6.28 2.44 19.29
C ALA A 119 -5.02 3.26 19.57
N THR A 120 -3.85 2.63 19.50
CA THR A 120 -2.57 3.33 19.70
C THR A 120 -2.33 4.26 18.51
N ILE A 121 -2.74 5.52 18.64
CA ILE A 121 -2.44 6.56 17.67
C ILE A 121 -0.94 6.89 17.81
N ASN A 122 -0.11 6.26 16.97
CA ASN A 122 1.29 6.62 16.71
C ASN A 122 2.37 6.27 17.75
N PHE A 123 2.36 5.07 18.35
CA PHE A 123 3.58 4.53 18.96
C PHE A 123 4.24 3.50 18.05
N VAL A 124 4.89 3.98 16.99
CA VAL A 124 5.97 3.15 16.43
C VAL A 124 7.09 3.18 17.46
N LYS A 125 7.30 2.03 18.14
CA LYS A 125 8.41 1.79 19.07
C LYS A 125 9.67 2.41 18.48
N GLY A 126 10.34 3.31 19.20
CA GLY A 126 11.52 4.04 18.70
C GLY A 126 12.57 3.10 18.09
N PHE A 127 12.68 1.89 18.63
CA PHE A 127 13.51 0.81 18.10
C PHE A 127 13.21 0.45 16.64
N SER A 128 11.94 0.33 16.24
CA SER A 128 11.57 0.01 14.86
C SER A 128 11.98 1.12 13.89
N ARG A 129 11.94 2.39 14.31
CA ARG A 129 12.42 3.52 13.49
C ARG A 129 13.94 3.52 13.35
N ILE A 130 14.66 3.13 14.41
CA ILE A 130 16.12 2.95 14.36
C ILE A 130 16.46 1.82 13.39
N LEU A 131 15.83 0.66 13.55
CA LEU A 131 16.06 -0.49 12.68
C LEU A 131 15.71 -0.18 11.22
N LYS A 132 14.60 0.55 10.98
CA LYS A 132 14.24 1.05 9.66
C LYS A 132 15.36 1.90 9.04
N ARG A 133 15.96 2.79 9.82
CA ARG A 133 17.06 3.64 9.36
C ARG A 133 18.32 2.83 9.07
N VAL A 134 18.63 1.82 9.88
CA VAL A 134 19.76 0.92 9.62
C VAL A 134 19.56 0.19 8.30
N ILE A 135 18.37 -0.38 8.06
CA ILE A 135 18.02 -1.03 6.79
C ILE A 135 18.18 -0.05 5.62
N ASP A 136 17.66 1.17 5.74
CA ASP A 136 17.78 2.20 4.71
C ASP A 136 19.25 2.53 4.38
N ILE A 137 20.11 2.64 5.39
CA ILE A 137 21.54 2.90 5.19
C ILE A 137 22.20 1.71 4.49
N CYS A 138 21.96 0.48 4.94
CA CYS A 138 22.55 -0.72 4.34
C CYS A 138 22.14 -0.89 2.87
N VAL A 139 20.83 -0.77 2.58
CA VAL A 139 20.29 -0.91 1.23
C VAL A 139 20.78 0.23 0.33
N SER A 140 20.77 1.47 0.82
CA SER A 140 21.27 2.61 0.03
C SER A 140 22.77 2.55 -0.23
N PHE A 141 23.56 2.03 0.72
CA PHE A 141 24.99 1.82 0.51
C PHE A 141 25.25 0.83 -0.62
N LEU A 142 24.57 -0.33 -0.62
CA LEU A 142 24.64 -1.29 -1.72
C LEU A 142 24.14 -0.70 -3.05
N GLY A 143 23.04 0.06 -3.00
CA GLY A 143 22.50 0.78 -4.15
C GLY A 143 23.51 1.77 -4.74
N ILE A 144 24.22 2.54 -3.91
CA ILE A 144 25.26 3.48 -4.35
C ILE A 144 26.46 2.74 -4.96
N LEU A 145 26.86 1.60 -4.42
CA LEU A 145 27.92 0.78 -5.03
C LEU A 145 27.54 0.31 -6.43
N LEU A 146 26.28 -0.12 -6.62
CA LEU A 146 25.74 -0.50 -7.94
C LEU A 146 25.48 0.69 -8.86
N LEU A 147 25.27 1.89 -8.30
CA LEU A 147 25.04 3.11 -9.06
C LEU A 147 26.28 3.48 -9.89
N ILE A 148 27.49 3.19 -9.40
CA ILE A 148 28.75 3.50 -10.09
C ILE A 148 28.85 2.80 -11.47
N PRO A 149 28.83 1.44 -11.57
CA PRO A 149 28.89 0.75 -12.85
C PRO A 149 27.67 1.05 -13.72
N LEU A 150 26.48 1.22 -13.11
CA LEU A 150 25.28 1.61 -13.86
C LEU A 150 25.43 2.99 -14.51
N THR A 151 25.99 3.97 -13.80
CA THR A 151 26.23 5.31 -14.33
C THR A 151 27.18 5.27 -15.53
N ILE A 152 28.22 4.43 -15.48
CA ILE A 152 29.15 4.23 -16.61
C ILE A 152 28.41 3.66 -17.82
N LEU A 153 27.56 2.64 -17.63
CA LEU A 153 26.77 2.05 -18.72
C LEU A 153 25.80 3.06 -19.35
N VAL A 154 25.10 3.84 -18.52
CA VAL A 154 24.23 4.92 -18.97
C VAL A 154 25.02 5.95 -19.74
N TRP A 155 26.19 6.38 -19.24
CA TRP A 155 27.07 7.33 -19.92
C TRP A 155 27.46 6.87 -21.32
N ILE A 156 27.86 5.60 -21.48
CA ILE A 156 28.27 5.03 -22.78
C ILE A 156 27.11 5.04 -23.77
N LYS A 157 25.89 4.73 -23.31
CA LYS A 157 24.67 4.59 -24.13
C LYS A 157 23.98 5.91 -24.44
N THR A 158 24.17 6.95 -23.63
CA THR A 158 23.60 8.28 -23.89
C THR A 158 24.26 8.93 -25.10
N ASP A 159 23.52 9.69 -25.91
CA ASP A 159 24.09 10.40 -27.07
C ASP A 159 25.08 11.48 -26.64
N LYS A 160 26.09 11.78 -27.47
CA LYS A 160 27.16 12.74 -27.13
C LYS A 160 26.64 14.14 -26.81
N LYS A 161 25.54 14.57 -27.45
CA LYS A 161 24.91 15.88 -27.19
C LYS A 161 24.34 15.91 -25.76
N GLU A 162 23.51 14.93 -25.42
CA GLU A 162 22.91 14.81 -24.08
C GLU A 162 23.95 14.57 -22.97
N ARG A 163 25.06 13.86 -23.27
CA ARG A 163 26.16 13.68 -22.30
C ARG A 163 26.77 14.99 -21.83
N LYS A 164 26.84 16.02 -22.69
CA LYS A 164 27.42 17.33 -22.34
C LYS A 164 26.56 18.08 -21.32
N GLU A 165 25.25 17.87 -21.36
CA GLU A 165 24.26 18.48 -20.46
C GLU A 165 24.14 17.75 -19.10
N GLY A 166 24.94 16.71 -18.90
CA GLY A 166 24.99 15.91 -17.68
C GLY A 166 23.92 14.81 -17.63
N LEU A 167 24.30 13.69 -16.99
CA LEU A 167 23.46 12.51 -16.89
C LEU A 167 22.40 12.59 -15.79
N PHE A 168 22.60 13.44 -14.80
CA PHE A 168 21.70 13.56 -13.67
C PHE A 168 20.75 14.74 -13.87
N PHE A 169 19.49 14.49 -13.53
CA PHE A 169 18.44 15.48 -13.44
C PHE A 169 17.99 15.57 -11.99
N THR A 170 17.74 16.79 -11.51
CA THR A 170 17.29 17.04 -10.16
C THR A 170 15.91 17.67 -10.17
N GLN A 171 15.06 17.29 -9.21
CA GLN A 171 13.72 17.86 -9.09
C GLN A 171 13.34 18.12 -7.64
N GLU A 172 12.68 19.25 -7.37
CA GLU A 172 12.12 19.51 -6.05
C GLU A 172 10.91 18.61 -5.77
N ARG A 173 10.86 18.12 -4.52
CA ARG A 173 9.82 17.26 -3.99
C ARG A 173 9.48 17.61 -2.55
N ILE A 174 8.30 17.19 -2.14
CA ILE A 174 7.85 17.29 -0.75
C ILE A 174 8.43 16.10 0.01
N GLY A 175 9.25 16.40 1.01
CA GLY A 175 9.81 15.44 1.96
C GLY A 175 9.07 15.44 3.28
N LYS A 176 9.68 14.79 4.28
CA LYS A 176 9.10 14.63 5.61
C LYS A 176 8.78 15.99 6.26
N ASN A 177 7.61 16.08 6.89
CA ASN A 177 7.02 17.26 7.52
C ASN A 177 6.89 18.45 6.55
N GLY A 178 6.71 18.17 5.25
CA GLY A 178 6.57 19.20 4.23
C GLY A 178 7.88 19.88 3.82
N LYS A 179 9.04 19.46 4.35
CA LYS A 179 10.34 20.01 3.96
C LYS A 179 10.63 19.72 2.49
N LYS A 180 11.06 20.72 1.73
CA LYS A 180 11.49 20.51 0.36
C LYS A 180 12.77 19.67 0.33
N ILE A 181 12.81 18.69 -0.56
CA ILE A 181 13.98 17.86 -0.85
C ILE A 181 14.26 17.87 -2.35
N VAL A 182 15.52 17.66 -2.73
CA VAL A 182 15.93 17.58 -4.14
C VAL A 182 16.21 16.12 -4.46
N ILE A 183 15.38 15.51 -5.30
CA ILE A 183 15.59 14.12 -5.73
C ILE A 183 16.54 14.04 -6.92
N TYR A 184 17.35 12.98 -6.97
CA TYR A 184 18.25 12.71 -8.08
C TYR A 184 17.67 11.63 -9.01
N LYS A 185 17.70 11.87 -10.31
CA LYS A 185 17.29 10.92 -11.35
C LYS A 185 18.30 10.92 -12.48
N TYR A 186 18.30 9.88 -13.32
CA TYR A 186 18.93 10.00 -14.62
C TYR A 186 18.07 10.86 -15.54
N ARG A 187 18.72 11.68 -16.35
CA ARG A 187 18.11 12.44 -17.42
C ARG A 187 17.59 11.47 -18.48
N SER A 188 16.27 11.29 -18.54
CA SER A 188 15.61 10.45 -19.54
C SER A 188 15.04 11.24 -20.71
N MET A 189 14.92 12.56 -20.57
CA MET A 189 14.36 13.46 -21.59
C MET A 189 15.43 14.37 -22.18
N VAL A 190 15.18 14.85 -23.41
CA VAL A 190 16.02 15.85 -24.07
C VAL A 190 16.11 17.13 -23.25
N THR A 191 17.20 17.86 -23.43
CA THR A 191 17.37 19.16 -22.78
C THR A 191 16.32 20.16 -23.28
N GLY A 192 15.70 20.93 -22.37
CA GLY A 192 14.58 21.81 -22.69
C GLY A 192 13.20 21.12 -22.75
N ALA A 193 13.05 19.90 -22.23
CA ALA A 193 11.79 19.15 -22.30
C ALA A 193 10.56 19.87 -21.72
N ASP A 194 10.71 20.70 -20.68
CA ASP A 194 9.59 21.44 -20.12
C ASP A 194 9.12 22.55 -21.08
N GLU A 195 10.05 23.28 -21.70
CA GLU A 195 9.75 24.31 -22.71
C GLU A 195 9.10 23.70 -23.97
N ILE A 196 9.61 22.55 -24.42
CA ILE A 196 9.03 21.79 -25.53
C ILE A 196 7.58 21.38 -25.20
N LEU A 197 7.31 20.94 -23.98
CA LEU A 197 5.95 20.57 -23.58
C LEU A 197 5.02 21.78 -23.51
N GLU A 198 5.47 22.91 -22.96
CA GLU A 198 4.67 24.13 -22.97
C GLU A 198 4.31 24.58 -24.39
N GLN A 199 5.26 24.45 -25.32
CA GLN A 199 5.00 24.73 -26.72
C GLN A 199 4.00 23.73 -27.32
N MET A 200 4.19 22.43 -27.10
CA MET A 200 3.28 21.39 -27.59
C MET A 200 1.85 21.56 -27.04
N MET A 201 1.69 21.93 -25.76
CA MET A 201 0.37 22.18 -25.15
C MET A 201 -0.30 23.48 -25.67
N LYS A 202 0.47 24.44 -26.19
CA LYS A 202 -0.06 25.63 -26.84
C LYS A 202 -0.49 25.34 -28.28
N GLU A 203 0.23 24.45 -28.96
CA GLU A 203 0.00 24.09 -30.35
C GLU A 203 -1.10 23.03 -30.53
N ASP A 204 -1.28 22.13 -29.55
CA ASP A 204 -2.23 21.01 -29.61
C ASP A 204 -3.07 20.88 -28.33
N LEU A 205 -4.40 21.08 -28.48
CA LEU A 205 -5.36 20.96 -27.39
C LEU A 205 -5.48 19.53 -26.84
N GLN A 206 -5.31 18.50 -27.67
CA GLN A 206 -5.43 17.10 -27.23
C GLN A 206 -4.28 16.70 -26.33
N ILE A 207 -3.06 17.14 -26.65
CA ILE A 207 -1.87 16.95 -25.82
C ILE A 207 -2.04 17.64 -24.47
N LYS A 208 -2.64 18.84 -24.46
CA LYS A 208 -2.94 19.57 -23.23
C LYS A 208 -3.95 18.83 -22.36
N GLU A 209 -5.08 18.38 -22.91
CA GLU A 209 -6.10 17.62 -22.17
C GLU A 209 -5.54 16.30 -21.61
N GLU A 210 -4.77 15.55 -22.42
CA GLU A 210 -4.12 14.32 -21.99
C GLU A 210 -3.15 14.57 -20.83
N TYR A 211 -2.30 15.60 -20.96
CA TYR A 211 -1.34 15.96 -19.92
C TYR A 211 -2.02 16.50 -18.65
N GLU A 212 -3.06 17.31 -18.77
CA GLU A 212 -3.78 17.85 -17.62
C GLU A 212 -4.49 16.75 -16.82
N LYS A 213 -5.08 15.77 -17.51
CA LYS A 213 -5.75 14.61 -16.90
C LYS A 213 -4.75 13.63 -16.28
N ASN A 214 -3.78 13.16 -17.05
CA ASN A 214 -2.93 12.05 -16.64
C ASN A 214 -1.61 12.49 -15.98
N LYS A 215 -1.27 13.77 -16.08
CA LYS A 215 0.05 14.35 -15.73
C LYS A 215 1.22 13.68 -16.46
N LYS A 216 0.95 12.98 -17.57
CA LYS A 216 1.88 12.25 -18.44
C LYS A 216 1.32 12.16 -19.87
N LEU A 217 2.20 12.14 -20.87
CA LEU A 217 1.86 11.80 -22.25
C LEU A 217 2.17 10.32 -22.52
N LYS A 218 1.32 9.64 -23.29
CA LYS A 218 1.49 8.23 -23.64
C LYS A 218 2.69 8.01 -24.58
N ASN A 219 2.79 8.82 -25.63
CA ASN A 219 3.91 8.82 -26.58
C ASN A 219 4.63 10.17 -26.52
N ASP A 220 5.61 10.26 -25.62
CA ASP A 220 6.29 11.53 -25.34
C ASP A 220 7.55 11.70 -26.21
N PRO A 221 7.54 12.58 -27.23
CA PRO A 221 8.66 12.75 -28.16
C PRO A 221 9.90 13.35 -27.49
N ARG A 222 9.77 13.84 -26.25
CA ARG A 222 10.86 14.41 -25.47
C ARG A 222 11.74 13.33 -24.83
N VAL A 223 11.32 12.07 -24.85
CA VAL A 223 12.06 10.96 -24.23
C VAL A 223 13.17 10.47 -25.16
N THR A 224 14.39 10.40 -24.64
CA THR A 224 15.54 9.86 -25.40
C THR A 224 15.45 8.34 -25.53
N LYS A 225 16.12 7.73 -26.51
CA LYS A 225 16.13 6.26 -26.69
C LYS A 225 16.59 5.50 -25.43
N ILE A 226 17.67 5.98 -24.80
CA ILE A 226 18.12 5.41 -23.51
C ILE A 226 17.15 5.74 -22.38
N GLY A 227 16.55 6.93 -22.41
CA GLY A 227 15.52 7.35 -21.44
C GLY A 227 14.29 6.46 -21.46
N GLU A 228 13.86 5.97 -22.62
CA GLU A 228 12.77 5.01 -22.73
C GLU A 228 13.12 3.71 -21.99
N PHE A 229 14.33 3.17 -22.20
CA PHE A 229 14.81 2.01 -21.47
C PHE A 229 14.88 2.25 -19.96
N LEU A 230 15.44 3.39 -19.53
CA LEU A 230 15.56 3.75 -18.12
C LEU A 230 14.19 3.87 -17.45
N ARG A 231 13.21 4.53 -18.07
CA ARG A 231 11.85 4.66 -17.54
C ARG A 231 11.11 3.33 -17.49
N ARG A 232 11.23 2.52 -18.55
CA ARG A 232 10.60 1.18 -18.61
C ARG A 232 11.11 0.24 -17.51
N THR A 233 12.40 0.35 -17.19
CA THR A 233 13.04 -0.46 -16.14
C THR A 233 13.04 0.23 -14.77
N SER A 234 12.48 1.44 -14.66
CA SER A 234 12.55 2.31 -13.46
C SER A 234 13.98 2.60 -12.98
N LEU A 235 14.98 2.37 -13.84
CA LEU A 235 16.38 2.67 -13.54
C LEU A 235 16.66 4.17 -13.56
N ASP A 236 15.79 4.99 -14.14
CA ASP A 236 15.88 6.45 -14.07
C ASP A 236 15.82 6.97 -12.63
N GLU A 237 15.18 6.24 -11.72
CA GLU A 237 15.04 6.59 -10.30
C GLU A 237 16.17 6.04 -9.42
N PHE A 238 17.05 5.19 -9.96
CA PHE A 238 18.14 4.55 -9.22
C PHE A 238 19.07 5.56 -8.48
N PRO A 239 19.37 6.76 -9.00
CA PRO A 239 20.17 7.75 -8.27
C PRO A 239 19.55 8.22 -6.95
N GLN A 240 18.26 7.99 -6.70
CA GLN A 240 17.59 8.33 -5.44
C GLN A 240 18.13 7.56 -4.23
N PHE A 241 18.90 6.48 -4.41
CA PHE A 241 19.65 5.85 -3.30
C PHE A 241 20.57 6.84 -2.58
N ILE A 242 21.05 7.87 -3.28
CA ILE A 242 21.79 8.98 -2.65
C ILE A 242 20.91 9.73 -1.63
N ASN A 243 19.64 10.01 -1.97
CA ASN A 243 18.70 10.67 -1.07
C ASN A 243 18.36 9.80 0.16
N VAL A 244 18.26 8.49 -0.04
CA VAL A 244 18.05 7.54 1.07
C VAL A 244 19.26 7.54 2.01
N PHE A 245 20.47 7.49 1.46
CA PHE A 245 21.69 7.56 2.25
C PHE A 245 21.79 8.87 3.05
N LYS A 246 21.51 10.02 2.42
CA LYS A 246 21.41 11.35 3.07
C LYS A 246 20.33 11.42 4.15
N GLY A 247 19.35 10.51 4.11
CA GLY A 247 18.24 10.47 5.05
C GLY A 247 17.10 11.43 4.72
N GLU A 248 17.07 12.00 3.52
CA GLU A 248 15.95 12.78 2.98
C GLU A 248 14.80 11.86 2.58
N MET A 249 15.15 10.68 2.07
CA MET A 249 14.24 9.62 1.67
C MET A 249 14.46 8.35 2.50
N SER A 250 13.61 7.38 2.23
CA SER A 250 13.56 6.03 2.78
C SER A 250 13.58 5.03 1.62
N PHE A 251 14.01 3.78 1.83
CA PHE A 251 13.91 2.77 0.76
C PHE A 251 12.44 2.48 0.44
N VAL A 252 11.65 2.18 1.48
CA VAL A 252 10.19 2.02 1.42
C VAL A 252 9.50 3.22 2.05
N GLY A 253 8.50 3.80 1.40
CA GLY A 253 7.74 4.94 1.89
C GLY A 253 6.74 5.50 0.86
N PRO A 254 5.96 6.52 1.22
CA PRO A 254 5.04 7.17 0.28
C PRO A 254 5.74 7.81 -0.90
N ARG A 255 5.01 8.13 -1.97
CA ARG A 255 5.60 8.81 -3.13
C ARG A 255 6.22 10.16 -2.74
N PRO A 256 7.38 10.55 -3.31
CA PRO A 256 7.79 11.93 -3.28
C PRO A 256 6.90 12.75 -4.24
N TYR A 257 5.91 13.45 -3.67
CA TYR A 257 4.99 14.32 -4.42
C TYR A 257 5.64 15.65 -4.80
N LEU A 258 5.20 16.23 -5.92
CA LEU A 258 5.58 17.56 -6.37
C LEU A 258 4.97 18.64 -5.47
N PRO A 259 5.66 19.79 -5.27
CA PRO A 259 5.09 20.93 -4.56
C PRO A 259 3.72 21.39 -5.12
N ARG A 260 3.53 21.31 -6.45
CA ARG A 260 2.26 21.67 -7.12
C ARG A 260 1.11 20.71 -6.81
N GLU A 261 1.40 19.44 -6.51
CA GLU A 261 0.38 18.42 -6.20
C GLU A 261 -0.18 18.60 -4.78
N LYS A 262 0.44 19.43 -3.92
CA LYS A 262 0.00 19.66 -2.54
C LYS A 262 -1.48 20.03 -2.43
N LYS A 263 -1.99 20.85 -3.35
CA LYS A 263 -3.40 21.29 -3.34
C LYS A 263 -4.34 20.11 -3.62
N ASP A 264 -3.97 19.27 -4.58
CA ASP A 264 -4.76 18.12 -5.02
C ASP A 264 -4.75 16.99 -3.98
N MET A 265 -3.71 16.94 -3.13
CA MET A 265 -3.62 15.96 -2.03
C MET A 265 -4.65 16.19 -0.91
N GLY A 266 -5.25 17.38 -0.80
CA GLY A 266 -6.29 17.68 0.19
C GLY A 266 -5.94 17.24 1.62
N THR A 267 -6.85 16.49 2.26
CA THR A 267 -6.72 16.01 3.65
C THR A 267 -5.70 14.89 3.82
N TYR A 268 -5.26 14.25 2.73
CA TYR A 268 -4.24 13.19 2.76
C TYR A 268 -2.84 13.77 3.06
N TYR A 269 -2.60 15.02 2.66
CA TYR A 269 -1.29 15.70 2.76
C TYR A 269 -0.68 15.59 4.16
N GLU A 270 -1.43 16.00 5.20
CA GLU A 270 -0.92 16.10 6.57
C GLU A 270 -0.50 14.74 7.16
N LYS A 271 -1.08 13.65 6.65
CA LYS A 271 -0.79 12.28 7.08
C LYS A 271 0.43 11.77 6.32
N ILE A 272 0.41 11.84 5.00
CA ILE A 272 1.46 11.32 4.11
C ILE A 272 2.83 11.94 4.44
N VAL A 273 2.89 13.27 4.60
CA VAL A 273 4.18 13.95 4.83
C VAL A 273 4.81 13.65 6.19
N LYS A 274 4.11 13.00 7.12
CA LYS A 274 4.73 12.57 8.40
C LYS A 274 5.72 11.42 8.21
N SER A 275 5.62 10.71 7.09
CA SER A 275 6.58 9.70 6.66
C SER A 275 7.66 10.29 5.74
N LYS A 276 8.85 9.68 5.71
CA LYS A 276 9.83 10.00 4.66
C LYS A 276 9.34 9.40 3.34
N PRO A 277 9.44 10.11 2.22
CA PRO A 277 9.12 9.52 0.93
C PRO A 277 10.06 8.35 0.60
N GLY A 278 9.53 7.37 -0.12
CA GLY A 278 10.19 6.11 -0.50
C GLY A 278 10.72 6.11 -1.93
N ILE A 279 11.70 5.25 -2.20
CA ILE A 279 12.01 4.82 -3.58
C ILE A 279 10.90 3.88 -4.07
N THR A 280 10.47 2.95 -3.21
CA THR A 280 9.29 2.08 -3.42
C THR A 280 8.25 2.30 -2.32
N GLY A 281 7.04 1.78 -2.49
CA GLY A 281 5.89 2.07 -1.64
C GLY A 281 4.64 1.27 -2.03
N MET A 282 3.57 1.42 -1.25
CA MET A 282 2.31 0.67 -1.43
C MET A 282 1.72 0.85 -2.84
N TRP A 283 1.57 2.09 -3.31
CA TRP A 283 0.98 2.33 -4.63
C TRP A 283 1.88 1.81 -5.78
N GLN A 284 3.21 1.80 -5.60
CA GLN A 284 4.17 1.31 -6.60
C GLN A 284 4.10 -0.21 -6.82
N THR A 285 3.61 -0.94 -5.82
CA THR A 285 3.42 -2.40 -5.89
C THR A 285 1.98 -2.77 -6.28
N HIS A 286 0.99 -1.93 -5.95
CA HIS A 286 -0.44 -2.25 -6.09
C HIS A 286 -1.15 -1.75 -7.37
N GLY A 287 -0.44 -1.25 -8.40
CA GLY A 287 -1.12 -0.95 -9.68
C GLY A 287 -0.46 0.08 -10.57
N ARG A 288 0.84 -0.10 -10.85
CA ARG A 288 1.76 0.83 -11.56
C ARG A 288 1.16 1.62 -12.75
N SER A 289 0.14 1.12 -13.44
CA SER A 289 -0.35 1.65 -14.71
C SER A 289 -1.75 2.30 -14.66
N GLU A 290 -2.65 1.84 -13.79
CA GLU A 290 -4.10 2.15 -13.87
C GLU A 290 -4.67 2.86 -12.64
N THR A 291 -3.89 3.02 -11.57
CA THR A 291 -4.38 3.65 -10.34
C THR A 291 -4.59 5.15 -10.51
N ASP A 292 -5.78 5.63 -10.14
CA ASP A 292 -6.09 7.07 -10.13
C ASP A 292 -5.28 7.81 -9.05
N PHE A 293 -5.16 9.13 -9.18
CA PHE A 293 -4.42 9.94 -8.22
C PHE A 293 -4.96 9.78 -6.79
N GLU A 294 -6.29 9.73 -6.63
CA GLU A 294 -6.92 9.54 -5.31
C GLU A 294 -6.61 8.16 -4.72
N GLU A 295 -6.68 7.08 -5.51
CA GLU A 295 -6.33 5.73 -5.06
C GLU A 295 -4.89 5.64 -4.55
N ARG A 296 -3.96 6.33 -5.21
CA ARG A 296 -2.56 6.41 -4.74
C ARG A 296 -2.47 7.09 -3.37
N LEU A 297 -3.25 8.15 -3.14
CA LEU A 297 -3.28 8.84 -1.84
C LEU A 297 -3.88 7.95 -0.75
N ILE A 298 -4.90 7.15 -1.08
CA ILE A 298 -5.49 6.16 -0.15
C ILE A 298 -4.43 5.13 0.26
N LEU A 299 -3.67 4.59 -0.70
CA LEU A 299 -2.61 3.61 -0.44
C LEU A 299 -1.45 4.21 0.38
N ASP A 300 -1.06 5.45 0.11
CA ASP A 300 -0.02 6.15 0.86
C ASP A 300 -0.48 6.54 2.27
N GLU A 301 -1.75 6.92 2.46
CA GLU A 301 -2.34 7.09 3.80
C GLU A 301 -2.40 5.76 4.56
N TYR A 302 -2.79 4.67 3.88
CA TYR A 302 -2.79 3.33 4.46
C TYR A 302 -1.39 2.95 4.96
N TYR A 303 -0.36 3.20 4.16
CA TYR A 303 1.03 2.99 4.56
C TYR A 303 1.38 3.80 5.80
N TYR A 304 1.07 5.11 5.81
CA TYR A 304 1.35 5.97 6.96
C TYR A 304 0.69 5.45 8.25
N ARG A 305 -0.57 5.02 8.17
CA ARG A 305 -1.31 4.50 9.32
C ARG A 305 -0.75 3.15 9.78
N ASN A 306 -0.60 2.21 8.87
CA ASN A 306 -0.29 0.82 9.19
C ASN A 306 1.20 0.51 9.14
N TRP A 307 2.06 1.53 9.16
CA TRP A 307 3.49 1.32 9.01
C TRP A 307 4.04 0.40 10.09
N SER A 308 4.71 -0.65 9.61
CA SER A 308 5.50 -1.59 10.39
C SER A 308 6.69 -2.04 9.54
N LEU A 309 7.75 -2.53 10.19
CA LEU A 309 8.87 -3.14 9.46
C LEU A 309 8.43 -4.36 8.63
N TRP A 310 7.40 -5.07 9.11
CA TRP A 310 6.82 -6.18 8.36
C TRP A 310 6.15 -5.71 7.07
N LEU A 311 5.38 -4.62 7.13
CA LEU A 311 4.79 -4.02 5.94
C LEU A 311 5.87 -3.59 4.93
N ASP A 312 7.00 -3.04 5.39
CA ASP A 312 8.11 -2.72 4.50
C ASP A 312 8.68 -3.97 3.80
N ILE A 313 8.82 -5.09 4.51
CA ILE A 313 9.26 -6.36 3.92
C ILE A 313 8.26 -6.84 2.87
N VAL A 314 6.95 -6.76 3.18
CA VAL A 314 5.88 -7.14 2.25
C VAL A 314 5.90 -6.27 0.98
N ILE A 315 6.22 -4.98 1.08
CA ILE A 315 6.33 -4.10 -0.10
C ILE A 315 7.57 -4.41 -0.95
N ILE A 316 8.61 -5.01 -0.36
CA ILE A 316 9.87 -5.33 -1.06
C ILE A 316 9.77 -6.64 -1.85
N ILE A 317 9.00 -7.62 -1.35
CA ILE A 317 8.82 -8.95 -1.96
C ILE A 317 7.76 -8.88 -3.05
#